data_AF-A0A920VX95-F1
#
_entry.id   AF-A0A920VX95-F1
#
_cell.length_a   1.000
_cell.length_b   1.000
_cell.length_c   1.000
_cell.angle_alpha   90.00
_cell.angle_beta   90.00
_cell.angle_gamma   90.00
#
_symmetry.space_group_name_H-M   'P 1'
#
loop_
_entity.id
_entity.type
_entity.pdbx_description
1 polymer ?
#
loop_
_entity_poly.entity_id
_entity_poly.type
_entity_poly.pdbx_seq_one_letter_code
_entity_poly.pdbx_strand_id
1 'polypeptide(L)'
;MPGPDLLGLVTGSEGTFGIISKIICRLTPNPEKAVTLLGIYTSVRNACESVSSIIRHGIIPAAMEMLDKITISAVEKALKPGFPLDAEAVLVVELDGLADGLDAEAEIVEKLLKETGATQSQSSSR
;
A
#
# COMPACT_ATOMS: atom_id res chain seq x y z
N MET A 1 9.30 -10.25 -37.23
CA MET A 1 8.94 -9.10 -36.37
C MET A 1 8.00 -9.59 -35.29
N PRO A 2 8.08 -9.06 -34.05
CA PRO A 2 7.02 -9.27 -33.07
C PRO A 2 5.69 -8.78 -33.64
N GLY A 3 4.61 -9.52 -33.38
CA GLY A 3 3.24 -9.10 -33.72
C GLY A 3 2.71 -8.05 -32.75
N PRO A 4 1.48 -7.55 -32.96
CA PRO A 4 0.83 -6.59 -32.06
C PRO A 4 0.56 -7.19 -30.67
N ASP A 5 0.56 -6.34 -29.64
CA ASP A 5 0.17 -6.72 -28.28
C ASP A 5 -1.36 -6.87 -28.17
N LEU A 6 -1.82 -8.11 -28.37
CA LEU A 6 -3.24 -8.45 -28.28
C LEU A 6 -3.73 -8.45 -26.82
N LEU A 7 -2.85 -8.60 -25.82
CA LEU A 7 -3.24 -8.52 -24.42
C LEU A 7 -3.61 -7.07 -24.08
N GLY A 8 -2.73 -6.13 -24.42
CA GLY A 8 -2.93 -4.70 -24.22
C GLY A 8 -4.17 -4.14 -24.93
N LEU A 9 -4.60 -4.76 -26.04
CA LEU A 9 -5.84 -4.38 -26.73
C LEU A 9 -7.11 -4.67 -25.90
N VAL A 10 -7.08 -5.74 -25.09
CA VAL A 10 -8.23 -6.20 -24.30
C VAL A 10 -8.19 -5.64 -22.88
N THR A 11 -6.99 -5.48 -22.31
CA THR A 11 -6.78 -4.92 -20.98
C THR A 11 -7.29 -3.48 -20.92
N GLY A 12 -8.15 -3.18 -19.93
CA GLY A 12 -8.74 -1.85 -19.77
C GLY A 12 -9.93 -1.55 -20.70
N SER A 13 -10.40 -2.53 -21.48
CA SER A 13 -11.56 -2.33 -22.38
C SER A 13 -12.90 -2.12 -21.65
N GLU A 14 -12.98 -2.39 -20.35
CA GLU A 14 -14.21 -2.21 -19.53
C GLU A 14 -15.46 -2.87 -20.16
N GLY A 15 -15.28 -4.01 -20.84
CA GLY A 15 -16.37 -4.75 -21.48
C GLY A 15 -16.82 -4.22 -22.84
N THR A 16 -16.18 -3.16 -23.35
CA THR A 16 -16.52 -2.58 -24.67
C THR A 16 -15.96 -3.37 -25.85
N PHE A 17 -14.92 -4.18 -25.62
CA PHE A 17 -14.23 -4.93 -26.68
C PHE A 17 -14.69 -6.41 -26.77
N GLY A 18 -15.29 -6.95 -25.72
CA GLY A 18 -15.79 -8.32 -25.69
C GLY A 18 -15.87 -8.89 -24.28
N ILE A 19 -16.14 -10.20 -24.20
CA ILE A 19 -16.27 -10.95 -22.95
C ILE A 19 -15.04 -11.85 -22.77
N ILE A 20 -14.31 -11.66 -21.67
CA ILE A 20 -13.19 -12.52 -21.29
C ILE A 20 -13.76 -13.76 -20.60
N SER A 21 -13.60 -14.95 -21.21
CA SER A 21 -14.12 -16.20 -20.66
C SER A 21 -13.11 -17.02 -19.86
N LYS A 22 -11.81 -16.80 -20.09
CA LYS A 22 -10.70 -17.51 -19.44
C LYS A 22 -9.50 -16.57 -19.29
N ILE A 23 -8.79 -16.71 -18.19
CA ILE A 23 -7.54 -15.99 -17.91
C ILE A 23 -6.54 -17.02 -17.38
N ILE A 24 -5.28 -16.92 -17.85
CA ILE A 24 -4.17 -17.69 -17.29
C ILE A 24 -3.31 -16.71 -16.51
N CYS A 25 -3.24 -16.90 -15.19
CA CYS A 25 -2.45 -16.05 -14.30
C CYS A 25 -1.15 -16.75 -13.91
N ARG A 26 -0.09 -15.95 -13.74
CA ARG A 26 1.12 -16.41 -13.06
C ARG A 26 0.82 -16.51 -11.57
N LEU A 27 1.19 -17.63 -10.96
CA LEU A 27 1.18 -17.79 -9.50
C LEU A 27 2.58 -17.53 -8.95
N THR A 28 2.65 -16.94 -7.77
CA THR A 28 3.88 -16.75 -6.99
C THR A 28 3.79 -17.55 -5.69
N PRO A 29 4.91 -17.91 -5.06
CA PRO A 29 4.91 -18.46 -3.70
C PRO A 29 4.26 -17.48 -2.73
N ASN A 30 3.66 -18.01 -1.66
CA ASN A 30 3.24 -17.19 -0.53
C ASN A 30 4.47 -16.61 0.18
N PRO A 31 4.41 -15.37 0.69
CA PRO A 31 5.48 -14.82 1.51
C PRO A 31 5.64 -15.62 2.81
N GLU A 32 6.85 -15.66 3.35
CA GLU A 32 7.14 -16.31 4.65
C GLU A 32 6.66 -15.48 5.83
N LYS A 33 6.63 -14.15 5.66
CA LYS A 33 6.25 -13.18 6.68
C LYS A 33 5.64 -11.94 6.03
N ALA A 34 4.70 -11.30 6.73
CA ALA A 34 4.20 -9.98 6.39
C ALA A 34 4.25 -9.03 7.60
N VAL A 35 4.54 -7.76 7.34
CA VAL A 35 4.55 -6.68 8.33
C VAL A 35 3.72 -5.52 7.80
N THR A 36 2.69 -5.15 8.55
CA THR A 36 1.87 -3.97 8.29
C THR A 36 2.33 -2.83 9.18
N LEU A 37 2.65 -1.69 8.58
CA LEU A 37 2.94 -0.43 9.25
C LEU A 37 1.82 0.57 8.99
N LEU A 38 1.52 1.38 9.99
CA LEU A 38 0.51 2.43 9.92
C LEU A 38 1.14 3.76 10.34
N GLY A 39 1.03 4.78 9.49
CA GLY A 39 1.42 6.16 9.77
C GLY A 39 0.23 7.10 9.79
N ILE A 40 0.07 7.88 10.85
CA ILE A 40 -1.01 8.87 11.02
C ILE A 40 -0.47 10.26 10.74
N TYR A 41 -1.15 11.05 9.91
CA TYR A 41 -0.68 12.36 9.47
C TYR A 41 -1.73 13.45 9.68
N THR A 42 -1.25 14.64 10.03
CA THR A 42 -2.03 15.89 10.05
C THR A 42 -1.97 16.65 8.72
N SER A 43 -1.41 16.02 7.68
CA SER A 43 -1.30 16.58 6.33
C SER A 43 -1.24 15.45 5.30
N VAL A 44 -2.14 15.48 4.31
CA VAL A 44 -2.11 14.58 3.16
C VAL A 44 -0.78 14.69 2.40
N ARG A 45 -0.23 15.91 2.30
CA ARG A 45 1.06 16.15 1.62
C ARG A 45 2.21 15.41 2.31
N ASN A 46 2.21 15.36 3.64
CA ASN A 46 3.25 14.67 4.41
C ASN A 46 3.16 13.15 4.18
N ALA A 47 1.95 12.59 4.19
CA ALA A 47 1.73 11.18 3.85
C ALA A 47 2.24 10.85 2.43
N CYS A 48 1.96 11.70 1.44
CA CYS A 48 2.49 11.54 0.07
C CYS A 48 4.03 11.63 0.01
N GLU A 49 4.66 12.46 0.86
CA GLU A 49 6.12 12.53 0.95
C GLU A 49 6.69 11.22 1.52
N SER A 50 6.02 10.60 2.50
CA SER A 50 6.38 9.28 3.00
C SER A 50 6.36 8.24 1.88
N VAL A 51 5.32 8.26 1.05
CA VAL A 51 5.22 7.37 -0.12
C VAL A 51 6.42 7.55 -1.02
N SER A 52 6.72 8.79 -1.37
CA SER A 52 7.86 9.12 -2.23
C SER A 52 9.20 8.70 -1.60
N SER A 53 9.35 8.90 -0.29
CA SER A 53 10.57 8.58 0.45
C SER A 53 10.84 7.08 0.51
N ILE A 54 9.80 6.27 0.76
CA ILE A 54 9.89 4.78 0.77
C ILE A 54 10.39 4.28 -0.59
N ILE A 55 9.75 4.71 -1.68
CA ILE A 55 10.13 4.31 -3.04
C ILE A 55 11.54 4.80 -3.40
N ARG A 56 11.93 6.02 -2.99
CA ARG A 56 13.29 6.56 -3.20
C ARG A 56 14.38 5.75 -2.48
N HIS A 57 14.05 5.11 -1.35
CA HIS A 57 14.95 4.21 -0.64
C HIS A 57 15.05 2.82 -1.29
N GLY A 58 14.34 2.58 -2.39
CA GLY A 58 14.36 1.30 -3.11
C GLY A 58 13.49 0.21 -2.48
N ILE A 59 12.70 0.56 -1.46
CA ILE A 59 11.76 -0.36 -0.82
C ILE A 59 10.47 -0.34 -1.65
N ILE A 60 10.03 -1.52 -2.10
CA ILE A 60 8.79 -1.70 -2.85
C ILE A 60 7.83 -2.52 -1.99
N PRO A 61 6.89 -1.88 -1.28
CA PRO A 61 5.94 -2.58 -0.45
C PRO A 61 5.00 -3.46 -1.28
N ALA A 62 4.46 -4.50 -0.67
CA ALA A 62 3.39 -5.33 -1.23
C ALA A 62 2.12 -4.51 -1.46
N ALA A 63 1.81 -3.61 -0.52
CA ALA A 63 0.71 -2.66 -0.62
C ALA A 63 1.04 -1.32 0.05
N MET A 64 0.47 -0.25 -0.49
CA MET A 64 0.49 1.08 0.12
C MET A 64 -0.86 1.73 -0.11
N GLU A 65 -1.59 2.00 0.98
CA GLU A 65 -2.93 2.56 0.91
C GLU A 65 -3.02 3.82 1.77
N MET A 66 -3.53 4.91 1.19
CA MET A 66 -3.75 6.16 1.91
C MET A 66 -5.25 6.43 2.01
N LEU A 67 -5.72 6.65 3.23
CA LEU A 67 -7.07 7.11 3.52
C LEU A 67 -7.01 8.59 3.85
N ASP A 68 -7.80 9.41 3.16
CA ASP A 68 -7.97 10.82 3.51
C ASP A 68 -8.98 10.97 4.66
N LYS A 69 -9.12 12.19 5.17
CA LYS A 69 -10.06 12.51 6.26
C LYS A 69 -11.50 12.09 6.00
N ILE A 70 -11.98 12.18 4.76
CA ILE A 70 -13.36 11.81 4.41
C ILE A 70 -13.50 10.30 4.49
N THR A 71 -12.55 9.55 3.93
CA THR A 71 -12.50 8.10 4.00
C THR A 71 -12.34 7.61 5.44
N ILE A 72 -11.44 8.19 6.22
CA ILE A 72 -11.25 7.88 7.66
C ILE A 72 -12.58 8.03 8.40
N SER A 73 -13.27 9.16 8.21
CA SER A 73 -14.55 9.43 8.88
C SER A 73 -15.62 8.41 8.48
N ALA A 74 -15.67 8.02 7.21
CA ALA A 74 -16.63 7.04 6.72
C ALA A 74 -16.35 5.62 7.26
N VAL A 75 -15.09 5.19 7.22
CA VAL A 75 -14.66 3.87 7.70
C VAL A 75 -14.84 3.78 9.22
N GLU A 76 -14.50 4.84 9.97
CA GLU A 76 -14.69 4.89 11.43
C GLU A 76 -16.18 4.78 11.80
N LYS A 77 -17.06 5.44 11.05
CA LYS A 77 -18.51 5.31 11.24
C LYS A 77 -19.03 3.90 10.99
N ALA A 78 -18.52 3.23 9.96
CA ALA A 78 -19.04 1.95 9.51
C ALA A 78 -18.46 0.75 10.28
N LEU A 79 -17.15 0.75 10.54
CA LEU A 79 -16.40 -0.41 11.01
C LEU A 79 -15.70 -0.19 12.36
N LYS A 80 -15.51 1.06 12.80
CA LYS A 80 -14.83 1.44 14.04
C LYS A 80 -13.44 0.78 14.24
N PRO A 81 -12.53 0.84 13.25
CA PRO A 81 -11.17 0.32 13.40
C PRO A 81 -10.33 1.08 14.44
N GLY A 82 -10.76 2.27 14.87
CA GLY A 82 -10.07 3.09 15.86
C GLY A 82 -9.13 4.13 15.25
N PHE A 83 -9.41 4.61 14.04
CA PHE A 83 -8.64 5.69 13.44
C PHE A 83 -8.96 7.03 14.11
N PRO A 84 -7.95 7.88 14.36
CA PRO A 84 -8.18 9.21 14.91
C PRO A 84 -8.93 10.09 13.91
N LEU A 85 -10.06 10.66 14.35
CA LEU A 85 -10.93 11.50 13.51
C LEU A 85 -10.35 12.90 13.21
N ASP A 86 -9.30 13.29 13.93
CA ASP A 86 -8.54 14.52 13.70
C ASP A 86 -7.36 14.32 12.75
N ALA A 87 -7.10 13.10 12.26
CA ALA A 87 -6.13 12.86 11.20
C ALA A 87 -6.61 13.39 9.86
N GLU A 88 -5.68 13.96 9.10
CA GLU A 88 -5.92 14.38 7.71
C GLU A 88 -5.62 13.25 6.71
N ALA A 89 -4.71 12.34 7.08
CA ALA A 89 -4.45 11.12 6.34
C ALA A 89 -3.96 9.98 7.24
N VAL A 90 -4.25 8.75 6.84
CA VAL A 90 -3.65 7.52 7.38
C VAL A 90 -3.00 6.78 6.21
N LEU A 91 -1.72 6.45 6.33
CA LEU A 91 -0.98 5.63 5.37
C LEU A 91 -0.76 4.25 5.96
N VAL A 92 -1.26 3.21 5.28
CA VAL A 92 -0.99 1.81 5.59
C VAL A 92 0.05 1.30 4.59
N VAL A 93 1.11 0.67 5.09
CA VAL A 93 2.18 0.09 4.29
C VAL A 93 2.33 -1.37 4.66
N GLU A 94 2.25 -2.27 3.69
CA GLU A 94 2.47 -3.71 3.91
C GLU A 94 3.76 -4.13 3.23
N LEU A 95 4.68 -4.70 4.01
CA LEU A 95 5.88 -5.36 3.52
C LEU A 95 5.66 -6.87 3.64
N ASP A 96 6.02 -7.62 2.61
CA ASP A 96 6.01 -9.08 2.63
C ASP A 96 7.27 -9.65 1.97
N GLY A 97 7.60 -10.89 2.30
CA GLY A 97 8.77 -11.54 1.72
C GLY A 97 9.34 -12.67 2.57
N LEU A 98 10.65 -12.84 2.46
CA LEU A 98 11.40 -13.78 3.31
C LEU A 98 11.43 -13.25 4.74
N ALA A 99 11.40 -14.14 5.73
CA ALA A 99 11.47 -13.72 7.12
C ALA A 99 12.82 -13.02 7.45
N ASP A 100 13.88 -13.43 6.76
CA ASP A 100 15.20 -12.81 6.87
C ASP A 100 15.24 -11.45 6.15
N GLY A 101 15.61 -10.40 6.88
CA GLY A 101 15.71 -9.03 6.37
C GLY A 101 14.41 -8.19 6.43
N LEU A 102 13.22 -8.80 6.50
CA LEU A 102 11.95 -8.05 6.47
C LEU A 102 11.78 -7.11 7.68
N ASP A 103 12.24 -7.51 8.86
CA ASP A 103 12.20 -6.65 10.05
C ASP A 103 13.09 -5.41 9.89
N ALA A 104 14.27 -5.56 9.27
CA ALA A 104 15.16 -4.44 9.01
C ALA A 104 14.56 -3.46 7.99
N GLU A 105 13.89 -3.97 6.94
CA GLU A 105 13.14 -3.12 6.01
C GLU A 105 11.98 -2.40 6.70
N ALA A 106 11.24 -3.09 7.57
CA ALA A 106 10.15 -2.50 8.35
C ALA A 106 10.65 -1.37 9.27
N GLU A 107 11.80 -1.54 9.93
CA GLU A 107 12.43 -0.49 10.73
C GLU A 107 12.80 0.74 9.90
N ILE A 108 13.31 0.54 8.68
CA ILE A 108 13.60 1.65 7.75
C ILE A 108 12.30 2.36 7.39
N VAL A 109 11.26 1.64 6.97
CA VAL A 109 9.96 2.25 6.64
C VAL A 109 9.39 3.02 7.84
N GLU A 110 9.43 2.46 9.04
CA GLU A 110 8.95 3.14 10.24
C GLU A 110 9.69 4.45 10.49
N LYS A 111 11.01 4.46 10.30
CA LYS A 111 11.82 5.67 10.40
C LYS A 111 11.41 6.71 9.35
N LEU A 112 11.19 6.30 8.09
CA LEU A 112 10.76 7.20 7.03
C LEU A 112 9.37 7.80 7.30
N LEU A 113 8.44 7.03 7.85
CA LEU A 113 7.13 7.54 8.27
C LEU A 113 7.30 8.67 9.32
N LYS A 114 8.16 8.46 10.33
CA LYS A 114 8.44 9.47 11.36
C LYS A 114 9.11 10.71 10.79
N GLU A 115 10.13 10.55 9.94
CA GLU A 115 10.88 11.67 9.33
C GLU A 115 10.03 12.56 8.42
N THR A 116 8.98 11.98 7.82
CA THR A 116 8.03 12.70 6.97
C THR A 116 6.83 13.27 7.72
N GLY A 117 6.79 13.09 9.05
CA GLY A 117 5.84 13.77 9.92
C GLY A 117 4.65 12.93 10.37
N ALA A 118 4.77 11.59 10.43
CA ALA A 118 3.78 10.75 11.09
C ALA A 118 3.75 11.07 12.60
N THR A 119 2.57 11.36 13.14
CA THR A 119 2.37 11.63 14.57
C THR A 119 2.32 10.35 15.41
N GLN A 120 1.93 9.24 14.78
CA GLN A 120 1.96 7.91 15.36
C GLN A 120 2.38 6.89 14.29
N SER A 121 3.26 5.97 14.68
CA SER A 121 3.57 4.76 13.91
C SER A 121 3.21 3.53 14.72
N GLN A 122 2.54 2.57 14.10
CA GLN A 122 2.28 1.24 14.69
C GLN A 122 2.68 0.17 13.69
N SER A 123 3.25 -0.93 14.16
CA SER A 123 3.58 -2.10 13.35
C SER A 123 2.87 -3.34 13.90
N SER A 124 2.44 -4.21 13.00
CA SER A 124 1.87 -5.52 13.31
C SER A 124 2.45 -6.54 12.33
N SER A 125 2.90 -7.70 12.84
CA SER A 125 3.40 -8.80 12.02
C SER A 125 2.40 -9.96 12.02
N ARG A 126 2.27 -10.66 10.90
CA ARG A 126 1.49 -11.90 10.79
C ARG A 126 2.28 -12.98 10.07
#